data_AF-A0A5D0MBG8-F1
#
_entry.id   AF-A0A5D0MBG8-F1
#
_cell.length_a   1.000
_cell.length_b   1.000
_cell.length_c   1.000
_cell.angle_alpha   90.00
_cell.angle_beta   90.00
_cell.angle_gamma   90.00
#
_symmetry.space_group_name_H-M   'P 1'
#
loop_
_entity.id
_entity.type
_entity.pdbx_description
1 polymer ?
#
loop_
_entity_poly.entity_id
_entity_poly.type
_entity_poly.pdbx_seq_one_letter_code
_entity_poly.pdbx_strand_id
1 'polypeptide(L)'
;MIIFFNGGLFLKILVSGSRYYKNYRKILSFLTRMKQKHSEVIVVEGGARGADTLARKACEKLNIKCKEYNANWEKYGRAAGPIRNQQMLDDNDDIEIVAIFHEELNKSKGTKDMLKRARKANKEIVKFN
;
A
#
# COMPACT_ATOMS: atom_id res chain seq x y z
N MET A 1 -16.65 -9.87 9.63
CA MET A 1 -15.64 -9.67 10.69
C MET A 1 -15.21 -8.22 10.68
N ILE A 2 -15.68 -7.44 11.66
CA ILE A 2 -15.32 -6.03 11.81
C ILE A 2 -14.10 -6.00 12.73
N ILE A 3 -12.93 -5.70 12.18
CA ILE A 3 -11.69 -5.52 12.95
C ILE A 3 -11.80 -4.14 13.62
N PHE A 4 -11.76 -4.10 14.95
CA PHE A 4 -11.59 -2.88 15.72
C PHE A 4 -10.10 -2.59 15.83
N PHE A 5 -9.64 -1.52 15.19
CA PHE A 5 -8.28 -1.02 15.38
C PHE A 5 -8.27 -0.14 16.63
N ASN A 6 -7.38 -0.43 17.58
CA ASN A 6 -7.04 0.46 18.69
C ASN A 6 -6.19 1.65 18.20
N GLY A 7 -6.49 2.19 17.02
CA GLY A 7 -5.62 3.12 16.32
C GLY A 7 -5.53 4.44 17.05
N GLY A 8 -4.31 4.93 17.24
CA GLY A 8 -4.10 6.31 17.62
C GLY A 8 -4.79 7.27 16.67
N LEU A 9 -4.81 8.55 17.04
CA LEU A 9 -5.38 9.63 16.23
C LEU A 9 -4.84 9.66 14.77
N PHE A 10 -3.66 9.09 14.54
CA PHE A 10 -2.93 9.07 13.28
C PHE A 10 -2.78 7.64 12.77
N LEU A 11 -3.04 7.42 11.47
CA LEU A 11 -2.90 6.12 10.82
C LEU A 11 -2.01 6.21 9.58
N LYS A 12 -0.96 5.37 9.50
CA LYS A 12 -0.16 5.22 8.28
C LYS A 12 -0.40 3.87 7.62
N ILE A 13 -0.74 3.92 6.33
CA ILE A 13 -1.11 2.76 5.52
C ILE A 13 -0.16 2.63 4.34
N LEU A 14 0.43 1.45 4.14
CA LEU A 14 1.08 1.11 2.88
C LEU A 14 0.08 0.45 1.96
N VAL A 15 -0.18 1.05 0.79
CA VAL A 15 -0.99 0.45 -0.26
C VAL A 15 -0.08 -0.14 -1.33
N SER A 16 -0.30 -1.42 -1.65
CA SER A 16 0.40 -2.09 -2.74
C SER A 16 -0.51 -3.09 -3.45
N GLY A 17 -0.11 -3.59 -4.61
CA GLY A 17 -0.92 -4.57 -5.30
C GLY A 17 -0.48 -4.94 -6.69
N SER A 18 -1.40 -5.54 -7.45
CA SER A 18 -1.15 -5.99 -8.82
C SER A 18 -0.91 -4.80 -9.75
N ARG A 19 0.05 -4.97 -10.67
CA ARG A 19 0.29 -4.03 -11.77
C ARG A 19 -0.85 -3.93 -12.78
N TYR A 20 -1.80 -4.86 -12.69
CA TYR A 20 -2.98 -4.93 -13.55
C TYR A 20 -4.26 -4.61 -12.80
N TYR A 21 -4.19 -4.27 -11.52
CA TYR A 21 -5.39 -3.98 -10.72
C TYR A 21 -6.15 -2.79 -11.29
N LYS A 22 -7.47 -2.95 -11.51
CA LYS A 22 -8.32 -1.91 -12.13
C LYS A 22 -9.43 -1.38 -11.23
N ASN A 23 -9.71 -2.02 -10.10
CA ASN A 23 -10.86 -1.66 -9.27
C ASN A 23 -10.57 -0.46 -8.36
N TYR A 24 -10.58 0.73 -8.95
CA TYR A 24 -10.39 2.00 -8.26
C TYR A 24 -11.40 2.19 -7.11
N ARG A 25 -12.67 1.78 -7.31
CA ARG A 25 -13.73 1.94 -6.30
C ARG A 25 -13.40 1.23 -5.00
N LYS A 26 -12.74 0.07 -5.06
CA LYS A 26 -12.37 -0.70 -3.86
C LYS A 26 -11.29 0.00 -3.04
N ILE A 27 -10.28 0.55 -3.70
CA ILE A 27 -9.23 1.36 -3.06
C ILE A 27 -9.82 2.63 -2.46
N LEU A 28 -10.63 3.36 -3.24
CA LEU A 28 -11.28 4.58 -2.79
C LEU A 28 -12.17 4.33 -1.56
N SER A 29 -13.02 3.30 -1.61
CA SER A 29 -13.90 2.95 -0.49
C SER A 29 -13.12 2.60 0.77
N PHE A 30 -12.01 1.85 0.64
CA PHE A 30 -11.15 1.53 1.76
C PHE A 30 -10.54 2.80 2.39
N LEU A 31 -9.92 3.67 1.58
CA LEU A 31 -9.29 4.89 2.10
C LEU A 31 -10.31 5.90 2.65
N THR A 32 -11.51 6.01 2.06
CA THR A 32 -12.60 6.81 2.62
C THR A 32 -12.97 6.35 4.03
N ARG A 33 -13.10 5.04 4.23
CA ARG A 33 -13.45 4.47 5.56
C ARG A 33 -12.35 4.72 6.58
N MET A 34 -11.08 4.67 6.17
CA MET A 34 -9.95 4.98 7.05
C MET A 34 -9.96 6.47 7.42
N LYS A 35 -10.15 7.36 6.44
CA LYS A 35 -10.25 8.81 6.69
C LYS A 35 -11.41 9.19 7.61
N GLN A 36 -12.52 8.44 7.61
CA GLN A 36 -13.65 8.68 8.52
C GLN A 36 -13.38 8.25 9.97
N LYS A 37 -12.45 7.32 10.18
CA LYS A 37 -12.19 6.71 11.50
C LYS A 37 -10.99 7.29 12.22
N HIS A 38 -10.09 7.93 11.49
CA HIS A 38 -8.83 8.46 12.02
C HIS A 38 -8.74 9.96 11.73
N SER A 39 -8.17 10.72 12.66
CA SER A 39 -8.06 12.18 12.52
C SER A 39 -7.06 12.57 11.43
N GLU A 40 -6.04 11.75 11.20
CA GLU A 40 -5.11 11.86 10.08
C GLU A 40 -4.80 10.49 9.48
N VAL A 41 -4.74 10.44 8.14
CA VAL A 41 -4.32 9.27 7.39
C VAL A 41 -3.18 9.68 6.46
N ILE A 42 -2.13 8.87 6.43
CA ILE A 42 -1.01 8.98 5.49
C ILE A 42 -0.93 7.68 4.70
N VAL A 43 -0.82 7.78 3.38
CA VAL A 43 -0.65 6.63 2.50
C VAL A 43 0.78 6.59 1.96
N VAL A 44 1.38 5.40 1.96
CA VAL A 44 2.64 5.08 1.30
C VAL A 44 2.35 4.14 0.13
N GLU A 45 2.87 4.43 -1.05
CA GLU A 45 2.77 3.58 -2.24
C GLU A 45 4.08 3.69 -3.05
N GLY A 46 4.29 2.89 -4.10
CA GLY A 46 5.57 2.93 -4.81
C GLY A 46 5.55 2.98 -6.33
N GLY A 47 4.69 3.83 -6.87
CA GLY A 47 4.77 4.39 -8.22
C GLY A 47 4.53 3.37 -9.33
N ALA A 48 4.12 2.14 -9.00
CA ALA A 48 3.81 1.14 -10.01
C ALA A 48 2.47 1.44 -10.70
N ARG A 49 2.34 1.06 -11.97
CA ARG A 49 1.02 0.99 -12.63
C ARG A 49 0.08 0.07 -11.83
N GLY A 50 -1.23 0.24 -11.97
CA GLY A 50 -2.24 -0.56 -11.28
C GLY A 50 -2.53 -0.04 -9.87
N ALA A 51 -2.46 -0.92 -8.86
CA ALA A 51 -2.89 -0.60 -7.50
C ALA A 51 -2.21 0.66 -6.91
N ASP A 52 -0.89 0.76 -6.99
CA ASP A 52 -0.11 1.91 -6.48
C ASP A 52 -0.59 3.23 -7.14
N THR A 53 -0.71 3.28 -8.47
CA THR A 53 -1.28 4.44 -9.20
C THR A 53 -2.71 4.78 -8.77
N LEU A 54 -3.57 3.77 -8.57
CA LEU A 54 -4.94 3.98 -8.14
C LEU A 54 -5.03 4.47 -6.69
N ALA A 55 -4.09 4.07 -5.83
CA ALA A 55 -3.95 4.56 -4.46
C ALA A 55 -3.59 6.05 -4.45
N ARG A 56 -2.60 6.46 -5.24
CA ARG A 56 -2.24 7.88 -5.39
C ARG A 56 -3.43 8.73 -5.85
N LYS A 57 -4.17 8.28 -6.87
CA LYS A 57 -5.40 8.95 -7.34
C LYS A 57 -6.47 9.06 -6.24
N ALA A 58 -6.65 8.02 -5.43
CA ALA A 58 -7.59 8.04 -4.31
C ALA A 58 -7.13 9.03 -3.22
N CYS A 59 -5.83 9.14 -2.98
CA CYS A 59 -5.30 10.13 -2.03
C CYS A 59 -5.55 11.56 -2.50
N GLU A 60 -5.29 11.86 -3.78
CA GLU A 60 -5.62 13.15 -4.40
C GLU A 60 -7.11 13.45 -4.26
N LYS A 61 -7.99 12.49 -4.61
CA LYS A 61 -9.45 12.66 -4.53
C LYS A 61 -9.94 12.93 -3.10
N LEU A 62 -9.33 12.28 -2.11
CA LEU A 62 -9.74 12.37 -0.72
C LEU A 62 -9.00 13.44 0.06
N ASN A 63 -8.04 14.17 -0.54
CA ASN A 63 -7.13 15.06 0.16
C ASN A 63 -6.45 14.34 1.36
N ILE A 64 -5.77 13.23 1.06
CA ILE A 64 -4.95 12.42 1.97
C ILE A 64 -3.49 12.62 1.56
N LYS A 65 -2.57 12.76 2.53
CA LYS A 65 -1.13 12.83 2.25
C LYS A 65 -0.67 11.49 1.66
N CYS A 66 0.00 11.54 0.51
CA CYS A 66 0.50 10.36 -0.19
C CYS A 66 2.01 10.46 -0.39
N LYS A 67 2.75 9.44 0.02
CA LYS A 67 4.20 9.33 -0.16
C LYS A 67 4.49 8.25 -1.20
N GLU A 68 4.97 8.70 -2.36
CA GLU A 68 5.33 7.83 -3.49
C GLU A 68 6.80 7.42 -3.42
N TYR A 69 7.07 6.13 -3.65
CA TYR A 69 8.40 5.56 -3.71
C TYR A 69 8.69 4.96 -5.08
N ASN A 70 9.41 5.70 -5.92
CA ASN A 70 9.77 5.24 -7.25
C ASN A 70 10.94 4.24 -7.24
N ALA A 71 10.79 3.13 -7.95
CA ALA A 71 11.85 2.14 -8.09
C ALA A 71 12.92 2.63 -9.08
N ASN A 72 14.19 2.61 -8.68
CA ASN A 72 15.32 3.02 -9.53
C ASN A 72 15.74 1.87 -10.46
N TRP A 73 15.00 1.71 -11.56
CA TRP A 73 15.21 0.65 -12.56
C TRP A 73 16.54 0.78 -13.31
N GLU A 74 16.99 2.02 -13.56
CA GLU A 74 18.26 2.30 -14.24
C GLU A 74 19.45 1.76 -13.43
N LYS A 75 19.44 2.00 -12.12
CA LYS A 75 20.54 1.58 -11.23
C LYS A 75 20.51 0.10 -10.87
N TYR A 76 19.32 -0.46 -10.58
CA TYR A 76 19.22 -1.78 -9.96
C TYR A 76 18.54 -2.85 -10.84
N GLY A 77 18.10 -2.48 -12.04
CA GLY A 77 17.42 -3.38 -12.97
C GLY A 77 16.26 -4.12 -12.28
N ARG A 78 16.23 -5.45 -12.42
CA ARG A 78 15.16 -6.31 -11.85
C ARG A 78 15.05 -6.22 -10.32
N ALA A 79 16.11 -5.87 -9.61
CA ALA A 79 16.10 -5.74 -8.16
C ALA A 79 15.48 -4.42 -7.66
N ALA A 80 15.27 -3.44 -8.55
CA ALA A 80 14.76 -2.12 -8.19
C ALA A 80 13.40 -2.18 -7.46
N GLY A 81 12.48 -3.03 -7.94
CA GLY A 81 11.17 -3.21 -7.31
C GLY A 81 11.28 -3.76 -5.88
N PRO A 82 11.91 -4.92 -5.67
CA PRO A 82 12.14 -5.47 -4.33
C PRO A 82 12.91 -4.54 -3.38
N ILE A 83 13.92 -3.81 -3.86
CA ILE A 83 14.66 -2.82 -3.07
C ILE A 83 13.72 -1.70 -2.61
N ARG A 84 12.95 -1.11 -3.55
CA ARG A 84 11.93 -0.10 -3.22
C ARG A 84 10.90 -0.63 -2.24
N ASN A 85 10.45 -1.87 -2.39
CA ASN A 85 9.49 -2.49 -1.49
C ASN A 85 10.01 -2.54 -0.05
N GLN A 86 11.30 -2.85 0.13
CA GLN A 86 11.92 -2.80 1.46
C GLN A 86 12.01 -1.37 1.97
N GLN A 87 12.46 -0.44 1.12
CA GLN A 87 12.61 0.97 1.49
C GLN A 87 11.29 1.58 2.00
N MET A 88 10.15 1.27 1.38
CA MET A 88 8.85 1.76 1.87
C MET A 88 8.54 1.32 3.31
N LEU A 89 9.02 0.15 3.75
CA LEU A 89 8.84 -0.34 5.11
C LEU A 89 9.91 0.22 6.06
N ASP A 90 11.17 0.28 5.61
CA ASP A 90 12.29 0.76 6.43
C ASP A 90 12.16 2.25 6.77
N ASP A 91 11.76 3.08 5.80
CA ASP A 91 11.60 4.52 5.96
C ASP A 91 10.28 4.91 6.67
N ASN A 92 9.42 3.95 7.00
CA ASN A 92 8.11 4.16 7.61
C ASN A 92 7.80 3.03 8.62
N ASP A 93 8.59 2.97 9.69
CA ASP A 93 8.45 2.01 10.78
C ASP A 93 7.10 2.10 11.51
N ASP A 94 6.43 3.24 11.43
CA ASP A 94 5.09 3.55 11.94
C ASP A 94 3.93 3.12 11.02
N ILE A 95 4.18 2.41 9.91
CA ILE A 95 3.09 1.76 9.15
C ILE A 95 2.38 0.75 10.06
N GLU A 96 1.06 0.92 10.23
CA GLU A 96 0.22 -0.03 10.98
C GLU A 96 -0.39 -1.07 10.04
N ILE A 97 -0.84 -0.65 8.87
CA ILE A 97 -1.58 -1.49 7.92
C ILE A 97 -0.85 -1.55 6.57
N VAL A 98 -0.68 -2.77 6.05
CA VAL A 98 -0.31 -3.04 4.66
C VAL A 98 -1.54 -3.55 3.91
N ALA A 99 -2.14 -2.69 3.10
CA ALA A 99 -3.32 -2.99 2.29
C ALA A 99 -2.91 -3.48 0.89
N ILE A 100 -3.24 -4.74 0.59
CA ILE A 100 -2.86 -5.40 -0.66
C ILE A 100 -4.06 -5.59 -1.58
N PHE A 101 -4.02 -4.98 -2.77
CA PHE A 101 -5.07 -5.09 -3.78
C PHE A 101 -4.63 -5.95 -4.97
N HIS A 102 -5.24 -7.11 -5.17
CA HIS A 102 -4.86 -8.03 -6.24
C HIS A 102 -6.04 -8.84 -6.75
N GLU A 103 -6.14 -9.09 -8.06
CA GLU A 103 -7.15 -10.05 -8.56
C GLU A 103 -6.62 -11.49 -8.43
N GLU A 104 -5.38 -11.71 -8.85
CA GLU A 104 -4.73 -13.01 -8.82
C GLU A 104 -3.32 -12.93 -8.22
N LEU A 105 -3.19 -13.27 -6.93
CA LEU A 105 -1.89 -13.19 -6.25
C LEU A 105 -0.83 -14.08 -6.91
N ASN A 106 -1.23 -15.22 -7.48
CA ASN A 106 -0.31 -16.18 -8.07
C ASN A 106 0.52 -15.63 -9.23
N LYS A 107 -0.05 -14.68 -9.99
CA LYS A 107 0.57 -14.03 -11.14
C LYS A 107 1.33 -12.76 -10.78
N SER A 108 1.34 -12.34 -9.50
CA SER A 108 1.94 -11.07 -9.08
C SER A 108 3.18 -11.25 -8.20
N LYS A 109 4.34 -11.47 -8.83
CA LYS A 109 5.64 -11.63 -8.12
C LYS A 109 5.94 -10.46 -7.18
N GLY A 110 5.72 -9.22 -7.61
CA GLY A 110 5.96 -8.02 -6.80
C GLY A 110 5.05 -7.93 -5.58
N THR A 111 3.77 -8.31 -5.72
CA THR A 111 2.84 -8.34 -4.60
C THR A 111 3.18 -9.45 -3.60
N LYS A 112 3.62 -10.62 -4.07
CA LYS A 112 4.12 -11.70 -3.21
C LYS A 112 5.36 -11.25 -2.42
N ASP A 113 6.27 -10.51 -3.05
CA ASP A 113 7.44 -9.93 -2.39
C ASP A 113 7.02 -8.96 -1.26
N MET A 114 6.12 -8.00 -1.52
CA MET A 114 5.61 -7.10 -0.48
C MET A 114 4.96 -7.86 0.68
N LEU A 115 4.10 -8.84 0.40
CA LEU A 115 3.49 -9.68 1.43
C LEU A 115 4.52 -10.40 2.30
N LYS A 116 5.61 -10.89 1.70
CA LYS A 116 6.69 -11.54 2.45
C LYS A 116 7.38 -10.56 3.39
N ARG A 117 7.68 -9.34 2.91
CA ARG A 117 8.34 -8.30 3.70
C ARG A 117 7.46 -7.78 4.83
N ALA A 118 6.20 -7.48 4.53
CA ALA A 118 5.22 -7.04 5.54
C ALA A 118 5.06 -8.05 6.68
N ARG A 119 5.01 -9.36 6.35
CA ARG A 119 4.99 -10.42 7.37
C ARG A 119 6.27 -10.46 8.19
N LYS A 120 7.43 -10.35 7.56
CA LYS A 120 8.72 -10.32 8.27
C LYS A 120 8.83 -9.11 9.20
N ALA A 121 8.21 -7.99 8.83
CA ALA A 121 8.14 -6.78 9.63
C ALA A 121 6.97 -6.77 10.64
N ASN A 122 6.26 -7.89 10.83
CA ASN A 122 5.12 -8.03 11.74
C ASN A 122 4.02 -6.97 11.53
N LYS A 123 3.83 -6.50 10.29
CA LYS A 123 2.78 -5.55 9.95
C LYS A 123 1.43 -6.23 9.83
N GLU A 124 0.36 -5.53 10.17
CA GLU A 124 -0.98 -6.01 9.87
C GLU A 124 -1.21 -5.97 8.36
N ILE A 125 -1.78 -7.05 7.81
CA ILE A 125 -2.00 -7.19 6.37
C ILE A 125 -3.49 -7.37 6.10
N VAL A 126 -4.05 -6.48 5.30
CA VAL A 126 -5.42 -6.59 4.78
C VAL A 126 -5.35 -6.85 3.28
N LYS A 127 -6.11 -7.84 2.79
CA LYS A 127 -6.11 -8.23 1.37
C LYS A 127 -7.46 -7.96 0.73
N PHE A 128 -7.43 -7.48 -0.51
CA PHE A 128 -8.60 -7.19 -1.32
C PHE A 128 -8.46 -7.87 -2.68
N ASN A 129 -9.40 -8.78 -2.96
CA ASN A 129 -9.56 -9.42 -4.27
C ASN A 129 -10.32 -8.54 -5.24
#